data_AF-A0ABD1CHF8-F1
#
_entry.id   AF-A0ABD1CHF8-F1
#
_cell.length_a   1.000
_cell.length_b   1.000
_cell.length_c   1.000
_cell.angle_alpha   90.00
_cell.angle_beta   90.00
_cell.angle_gamma   90.00
#
_symmetry.space_group_name_H-M   'P 1'
#
loop_
_entity.id
_entity.type
_entity.pdbx_description
1 polymer ?
#
loop_
_entity_poly.entity_id
_entity_poly.type
_entity_poly.pdbx_seq_one_letter_code
_entity_poly.pdbx_strand_id
1 'polypeptide(L)'
;MRRIIWEYCAENFVPAIKFLADHQLLKIEKLWWTAWIVAAFVGSCCCVVTMYHKWEADPVVLAYAPRFVPISTIPFPAITVCPLSKTRVEEFNLTRALELVDRGIKLDEESERKLRSLAHVCPFIDEWTKFEHQLPEDDLVEILHRMSLGLGLTVPMATWRTKLVPTSDWIKETLVDDGICYTFNALPAAQLYRVGEISPDFLNLSSGAGSASNWTRDTGYSREQVGADTYPKRSLRNGFESGFAMMVALRKIDQDRDISVIQVAFKHRHYLPVWRRELLGFTDVVAKFGGLFALLMGASMLSLAEICYYACVRPLRRERSLVKWIPVRPWME
;
A
#
# COMPACT_ATOMS: atom_id res chain seq x y z
N MET A 1 -42.42 -32.01 -15.23
CA MET A 1 -41.44 -30.94 -15.51
C MET A 1 -42.10 -29.58 -15.78
N ARG A 2 -43.04 -29.44 -16.73
CA ARG A 2 -43.75 -28.16 -16.99
C ARG A 2 -44.46 -27.54 -15.77
N ARG A 3 -45.07 -28.36 -14.90
CA ARG A 3 -45.77 -27.90 -13.70
C ARG A 3 -44.83 -27.26 -12.66
N ILE A 4 -43.67 -27.85 -12.43
CA ILE A 4 -42.64 -27.35 -11.51
C ILE A 4 -42.06 -26.02 -11.99
N ILE A 5 -41.86 -25.88 -13.31
CA ILE A 5 -41.40 -24.62 -13.91
C ILE A 5 -42.44 -23.52 -13.73
N TRP A 6 -43.73 -23.84 -13.88
CA TRP A 6 -44.81 -22.88 -13.67
C TRP A 6 -44.92 -22.46 -12.19
N GLU A 7 -44.84 -23.41 -11.26
CA GLU A 7 -44.83 -23.14 -9.81
C GLU A 7 -43.63 -22.26 -9.43
N TYR A 8 -42.43 -22.56 -9.95
CA TYR A 8 -41.24 -21.73 -9.75
C TYR A 8 -41.38 -20.31 -10.33
N CYS A 9 -41.94 -20.16 -11.54
CA CYS A 9 -42.17 -18.86 -12.16
C CYS A 9 -43.28 -18.04 -11.49
N ALA A 10 -44.25 -18.69 -10.84
CA ALA A 10 -45.34 -18.05 -10.13
C ALA A 10 -44.92 -17.51 -8.76
N GLU A 11 -43.95 -18.15 -8.11
CA GLU A 11 -43.42 -17.77 -6.79
C GLU A 11 -42.03 -17.11 -6.85
N ASN A 12 -41.54 -16.77 -8.05
CA ASN A 12 -40.21 -16.19 -8.22
C ASN A 12 -40.13 -14.74 -7.70
N PHE A 13 -38.92 -14.35 -7.30
CA PHE A 13 -38.57 -13.00 -6.86
C PHE A 13 -38.75 -11.93 -7.95
N VAL A 14 -38.71 -12.29 -9.23
CA VAL A 14 -38.98 -11.38 -10.36
C VAL A 14 -40.45 -11.50 -10.75
N PRO A 15 -41.33 -10.59 -10.30
CA PRO A 15 -42.78 -10.75 -10.48
C PRO A 15 -43.20 -10.73 -11.96
N ALA A 16 -42.41 -10.04 -12.79
CA ALA A 16 -42.63 -9.95 -14.24
C ALA A 16 -42.56 -11.31 -14.97
N ILE A 17 -41.86 -12.31 -14.40
CA ILE A 17 -41.75 -13.65 -15.00
C ILE A 17 -43.11 -14.39 -14.97
N LYS A 18 -43.99 -14.07 -14.03
CA LYS A 18 -45.35 -14.62 -13.95
C LYS A 18 -46.15 -14.36 -15.22
N PHE A 19 -46.03 -13.16 -15.80
CA PHE A 19 -46.73 -12.79 -17.04
C PHE A 19 -46.20 -13.55 -18.26
N LEU A 20 -44.96 -14.02 -18.22
CA LEU A 20 -44.39 -14.87 -19.28
C LEU A 20 -44.92 -16.30 -19.20
N ALA A 21 -45.16 -16.80 -17.97
CA ALA A 21 -45.66 -18.14 -17.69
C ALA A 21 -47.17 -18.31 -17.89
N ASP A 22 -47.94 -17.21 -17.96
CA ASP A 22 -49.39 -17.27 -18.18
C ASP A 22 -49.71 -17.58 -19.66
N HIS A 23 -50.51 -18.62 -19.89
CA HIS A 23 -50.93 -19.05 -21.23
C HIS A 23 -52.05 -18.18 -21.84
N GLN A 24 -52.74 -17.35 -21.04
CA GLN A 24 -53.88 -16.53 -21.47
C GLN A 24 -53.50 -15.13 -21.98
N LEU A 25 -52.22 -14.73 -21.89
CA LEU A 25 -51.73 -13.45 -22.41
C LEU A 25 -51.47 -13.47 -23.92
N LEU A 26 -51.75 -12.35 -24.58
CA LEU A 26 -51.51 -12.16 -26.01
C LEU A 26 -50.00 -12.21 -26.31
N LYS A 27 -49.62 -12.72 -27.49
CA LYS A 27 -48.20 -12.80 -27.90
C LYS A 27 -47.48 -11.44 -27.86
N ILE A 28 -48.20 -10.35 -28.14
CA ILE A 28 -47.66 -8.97 -28.11
C ILE A 28 -47.34 -8.53 -26.67
N GLU A 29 -48.21 -8.85 -25.71
CA GLU A 29 -47.96 -8.52 -24.30
C GLU A 29 -46.79 -9.34 -23.73
N LYS A 30 -46.64 -10.60 -24.16
CA LYS A 30 -45.47 -11.41 -23.83
C LYS A 30 -44.19 -10.78 -24.36
N LEU A 31 -44.20 -10.26 -25.60
CA LEU A 31 -43.05 -9.55 -26.17
C LEU A 31 -42.70 -8.29 -25.38
N TRP A 32 -43.72 -7.51 -24.97
CA TRP A 32 -43.56 -6.33 -24.11
C TRP A 32 -42.85 -6.68 -22.79
N TRP A 33 -43.33 -7.71 -22.10
CA TRP A 33 -42.73 -8.15 -20.84
C TRP A 33 -41.32 -8.70 -21.00
N THR A 34 -41.05 -9.46 -22.07
CA THR A 34 -39.68 -9.91 -22.37
C THR A 34 -38.73 -8.75 -22.63
N ALA A 35 -39.17 -7.70 -23.33
CA ALA A 35 -38.34 -6.53 -23.61
C ALA A 35 -37.97 -5.77 -22.33
N TRP A 36 -38.91 -5.59 -21.41
CA TRP A 36 -38.66 -4.93 -20.12
C TRP A 36 -37.72 -5.73 -19.20
N ILE A 37 -37.87 -7.06 -19.17
CA ILE A 37 -36.96 -7.94 -18.42
C ILE A 37 -35.53 -7.87 -18.97
N VAL A 38 -35.38 -7.91 -20.30
CA VAL A 38 -34.06 -7.80 -20.94
C VAL A 38 -33.45 -6.42 -20.70
N ALA A 39 -34.22 -5.34 -20.82
CA ALA A 39 -33.76 -3.99 -20.53
C ALA A 39 -33.32 -3.83 -19.06
N ALA A 40 -34.04 -4.43 -18.12
CA ALA A 40 -33.69 -4.46 -16.69
C ALA A 40 -32.39 -5.20 -16.43
N PHE A 41 -32.22 -6.35 -17.06
CA PHE A 41 -30.99 -7.13 -16.95
C PHE A 41 -29.80 -6.36 -17.53
N VAL A 42 -29.91 -5.82 -18.75
CA VAL A 42 -28.85 -5.03 -19.39
C VAL A 42 -28.48 -3.80 -18.56
N GLY A 43 -29.48 -3.04 -18.09
CA GLY A 43 -29.25 -1.90 -17.21
C GLY A 43 -28.51 -2.27 -15.92
N SER A 44 -28.88 -3.40 -15.30
CA SER A 44 -28.18 -3.91 -14.11
C SER A 44 -26.73 -4.28 -14.40
N CYS A 45 -26.44 -4.95 -15.52
CA CYS A 45 -25.08 -5.25 -15.93
C CYS A 45 -24.26 -3.98 -16.20
N CYS A 46 -24.83 -2.99 -16.88
CA CYS A 46 -24.14 -1.72 -17.13
C CYS A 46 -23.77 -1.00 -15.82
N CYS A 47 -24.69 -0.93 -14.86
CA CYS A 47 -24.43 -0.32 -13.55
C CYS A 47 -23.41 -1.12 -12.71
N VAL A 48 -23.39 -2.45 -12.82
CA VAL A 48 -22.35 -3.30 -12.21
C VAL A 48 -20.97 -2.96 -12.77
N VAL A 49 -20.86 -2.82 -14.10
CA VAL A 49 -19.59 -2.51 -14.78
C VAL A 49 -19.07 -1.12 -14.40
N THR A 50 -19.94 -0.11 -14.37
CA THR A 50 -19.52 1.24 -13.96
C THR A 50 -19.07 1.30 -12.49
N MET A 51 -19.75 0.55 -11.61
CA MET A 51 -19.33 0.42 -10.21
C MET A 51 -17.99 -0.30 -10.08
N TYR A 52 -17.76 -1.34 -10.88
CA TYR A 52 -16.50 -2.09 -10.89
C TYR A 52 -15.32 -1.22 -11.33
N HIS A 53 -15.45 -0.46 -12.43
CA HIS A 53 -14.39 0.44 -12.86
C HIS A 53 -14.08 1.53 -11.83
N LYS A 54 -15.10 2.02 -11.12
CA LYS A 54 -14.90 2.97 -10.02
C LYS A 54 -14.15 2.33 -8.84
N TRP A 55 -14.41 1.06 -8.55
CA TRP A 55 -13.71 0.32 -7.51
C TRP A 55 -12.24 0.09 -7.85
N GLU A 56 -11.94 -0.22 -9.12
CA GLU A 56 -10.55 -0.39 -9.59
C GLU A 56 -9.77 0.92 -9.55
N ALA A 57 -10.40 2.05 -9.93
CA ALA A 57 -9.75 3.37 -9.92
C ALA A 57 -9.50 3.90 -8.49
N ASP A 58 -10.49 3.78 -7.60
CA ASP A 58 -10.44 4.32 -6.23
C ASP A 58 -10.71 3.23 -5.18
N PRO A 59 -9.81 2.25 -4.98
CA PRO A 59 -10.08 1.11 -4.10
C PRO A 59 -10.11 1.48 -2.61
N VAL A 60 -9.83 2.74 -2.25
CA VAL A 60 -9.47 3.12 -0.88
C VAL A 60 -9.92 4.54 -0.55
N VAL A 61 -10.49 4.73 0.66
CA VAL A 61 -10.84 6.04 1.22
C VAL A 61 -9.94 6.42 2.40
N LEU A 62 -9.63 7.72 2.46
CA LEU A 62 -8.94 8.34 3.58
C LEU A 62 -9.95 8.76 4.65
N ALA A 63 -9.77 8.25 5.86
CA ALA A 63 -10.57 8.62 7.03
C ALA A 63 -9.69 9.36 8.04
N TYR A 64 -10.10 10.57 8.41
CA TYR A 64 -9.45 11.36 9.46
C TYR A 64 -9.94 10.93 10.84
N ALA A 65 -9.04 10.84 11.81
CA ALA A 65 -9.44 10.62 13.20
C ALA A 65 -10.23 11.83 13.73
N PRO A 66 -11.23 11.62 14.62
CA PRO A 66 -12.05 12.71 15.16
C PRO A 66 -11.30 13.60 16.16
N ARG A 67 -10.11 13.18 16.61
CA ARG A 67 -9.32 13.87 17.64
C ARG A 67 -7.83 13.79 17.35
N PHE A 68 -7.12 14.80 17.81
CA PHE A 68 -5.66 14.82 17.84
C PHE A 68 -5.11 13.79 18.83
N VAL A 69 -4.04 13.11 18.44
CA VAL A 69 -3.37 12.07 19.23
C VAL A 69 -1.93 12.55 19.53
N PRO A 70 -1.38 12.30 20.72
CA PRO A 70 -0.01 12.71 21.04
C PRO A 70 1.04 11.95 20.22
N ILE A 71 2.14 12.63 19.89
CA ILE A 71 3.27 12.05 19.12
C ILE A 71 3.98 10.88 19.83
N SER A 72 3.74 10.67 21.12
CA SER A 72 4.28 9.51 21.86
C SER A 72 3.65 8.17 21.49
N THR A 73 2.60 8.19 20.65
CA THR A 73 1.95 6.98 20.12
C THR A 73 2.62 6.46 18.85
N ILE A 74 3.43 7.27 18.18
CA ILE A 74 4.11 6.92 16.93
C ILE A 74 5.62 6.81 17.14
N PRO A 75 6.31 5.99 16.34
CA PRO A 75 7.75 5.97 16.33
C PRO A 75 8.31 7.30 15.83
N PHE A 76 9.46 7.68 16.39
CA PHE A 76 10.28 8.71 15.79
C PHE A 76 10.75 8.22 14.41
N PRO A 77 10.84 9.09 13.39
CA PRO A 77 11.24 8.65 12.06
C PRO A 77 12.61 7.95 12.08
N ALA A 78 12.77 6.99 11.18
CA ALA A 78 14.09 6.51 10.82
C ALA A 78 14.81 7.60 10.02
N ILE A 79 16.04 7.91 10.39
CA ILE A 79 16.83 8.97 9.75
C ILE A 79 18.08 8.33 9.17
N THR A 80 18.15 8.25 7.85
CA THR A 80 19.30 7.72 7.11
C THR A 80 20.17 8.88 6.62
N VAL A 81 21.47 8.76 6.85
CA VAL A 81 22.49 9.68 6.31
C VAL A 81 23.50 8.88 5.52
N CYS A 82 23.76 9.33 4.29
CA CYS A 82 24.72 8.74 3.39
C CYS A 82 25.89 9.71 3.18
N PRO A 83 27.15 9.26 3.32
CA PRO A 83 28.28 10.09 2.95
C PRO A 83 28.31 10.30 1.42
N LEU A 84 28.70 11.49 0.97
CA LEU A 84 28.89 11.79 -0.45
C LEU A 84 30.07 11.00 -1.02
N SER A 85 31.17 10.93 -0.27
CA SER A 85 32.25 10.02 -0.59
C SER A 85 31.80 8.59 -0.29
N LYS A 86 31.87 7.71 -1.30
CA LYS A 86 31.53 6.28 -1.16
C LYS A 86 32.75 5.43 -0.85
N THR A 87 33.94 5.98 -1.01
CA THR A 87 35.21 5.25 -0.93
C THR A 87 36.19 5.95 -0.02
N ARG A 88 36.86 5.18 0.84
CA ARG A 88 38.08 5.61 1.52
C ARG A 88 39.21 5.68 0.49
N VAL A 89 39.89 6.83 0.38
CA VAL A 89 40.99 7.03 -0.58
C VAL A 89 42.11 5.99 -0.42
N GLU A 90 42.30 5.47 0.80
CA GLU A 90 43.25 4.41 1.13
C GLU A 90 42.89 3.03 0.51
N GLU A 91 41.59 2.75 0.36
CA GLU A 91 41.08 1.48 -0.19
C GLU A 91 40.90 1.55 -1.71
N PHE A 92 40.44 2.70 -2.20
CA PHE A 92 40.25 2.96 -3.62
C PHE A 92 40.30 4.46 -3.93
N ASN A 93 41.28 4.87 -4.73
CA ASN A 93 41.37 6.24 -5.23
C ASN A 93 40.54 6.40 -6.51
N LEU A 94 39.25 6.71 -6.32
CA LEU A 94 38.29 6.86 -7.41
C LEU A 94 38.72 7.92 -8.44
N THR A 95 39.24 9.07 -7.99
CA THR A 95 39.70 10.15 -8.89
C THR A 95 40.77 9.65 -9.86
N ARG A 96 41.78 8.94 -9.34
CA ARG A 96 42.85 8.38 -10.17
C ARG A 96 42.33 7.31 -11.13
N ALA A 97 41.40 6.46 -10.68
CA ALA A 97 40.83 5.43 -11.53
C ALA A 97 40.06 6.05 -12.72
N LEU A 98 39.23 7.07 -12.46
CA LEU A 98 38.50 7.78 -13.50
C LEU A 98 39.43 8.52 -14.48
N GLU A 99 40.51 9.15 -13.99
CA GLU A 99 41.52 9.78 -14.85
C GLU A 99 42.23 8.79 -15.79
N LEU A 100 42.51 7.56 -15.33
CA LEU A 100 43.12 6.53 -16.18
C LEU A 100 42.17 6.07 -17.28
N VAL A 101 40.89 5.88 -16.93
CA VAL A 101 39.83 5.50 -17.86
C VAL A 101 39.60 6.59 -18.91
N ASP A 102 39.56 7.86 -18.51
CA ASP A 102 39.43 9.01 -19.41
C ASP A 102 40.58 9.08 -20.42
N ARG A 103 41.79 8.69 -20.00
CA ARG A 103 42.97 8.58 -20.88
C ARG A 103 43.01 7.31 -21.75
N GLY A 104 42.00 6.44 -21.65
CA GLY A 104 41.95 5.17 -22.37
C GLY A 104 42.94 4.10 -21.88
N ILE A 105 43.48 4.26 -20.67
CA ILE A 105 44.38 3.29 -20.05
C ILE A 105 43.53 2.24 -19.34
N LYS A 106 43.80 0.95 -19.62
CA LYS A 106 43.12 -0.15 -18.93
C LYS A 106 43.48 -0.16 -17.44
N LEU A 107 42.46 -0.28 -16.60
CA LEU A 107 42.62 -0.50 -15.17
C LEU A 107 43.12 -1.93 -14.88
N ASP A 108 43.73 -2.11 -13.72
CA ASP A 108 43.96 -3.44 -13.17
C ASP A 108 42.63 -4.11 -12.83
N GLU A 109 42.63 -5.44 -12.81
CA GLU A 109 41.42 -6.25 -12.62
C GLU A 109 40.72 -5.94 -11.29
N GLU A 110 41.47 -5.65 -10.21
CA GLU A 110 40.90 -5.30 -8.91
C GLU A 110 40.24 -3.91 -8.93
N SER A 111 40.92 -2.89 -9.44
CA SER A 111 40.35 -1.55 -9.59
C SER A 111 39.15 -1.53 -10.52
N GLU A 112 39.16 -2.34 -11.58
CA GLU A 112 38.01 -2.46 -12.48
C GLU A 112 36.79 -3.05 -11.75
N ARG A 113 36.98 -4.08 -10.91
CA ARG A 113 35.90 -4.66 -10.08
C ARG A 113 35.35 -3.65 -9.07
N LYS A 114 36.22 -2.89 -8.40
CA LYS A 114 35.82 -1.82 -7.46
C LYS A 114 35.04 -0.71 -8.16
N LEU A 115 35.51 -0.26 -9.32
CA LEU A 115 34.84 0.78 -10.11
C LEU A 115 33.46 0.33 -10.62
N ARG A 116 33.35 -0.90 -11.12
CA ARG A 116 32.08 -1.53 -11.53
C ARG A 116 31.10 -1.63 -10.35
N SER A 117 31.57 -2.03 -9.18
CA SER A 117 30.75 -2.12 -7.97
C SER A 117 30.19 -0.75 -7.58
N LEU A 118 30.99 0.31 -7.70
CA LEU A 118 30.56 1.69 -7.43
C LEU A 118 29.55 2.20 -8.46
N ALA A 119 29.56 1.70 -9.69
CA ALA A 119 28.63 2.13 -10.74
C ALA A 119 27.16 1.86 -10.37
N HIS A 120 26.90 0.76 -9.64
CA HIS A 120 25.57 0.44 -9.11
C HIS A 120 25.02 1.45 -8.09
N VAL A 121 25.90 2.23 -7.45
CA VAL A 121 25.56 3.18 -6.38
C VAL A 121 25.74 4.64 -6.83
N CYS A 122 26.68 4.88 -7.73
CA CYS A 122 27.04 6.19 -8.23
C CYS A 122 26.50 6.35 -9.66
N PRO A 123 25.32 6.95 -9.86
CA PRO A 123 24.66 7.00 -11.17
C PRO A 123 25.49 7.70 -12.25
N PHE A 124 26.42 8.57 -11.86
CA PHE A 124 27.32 9.27 -12.78
C PHE A 124 28.34 8.35 -13.47
N ILE A 125 28.73 7.24 -12.84
CA ILE A 125 29.77 6.35 -13.36
C ILE A 125 29.25 5.54 -14.56
N ASP A 126 27.97 5.16 -14.54
CA ASP A 126 27.32 4.42 -15.63
C ASP A 126 27.36 5.19 -16.97
N GLU A 127 27.27 6.52 -16.92
CA GLU A 127 27.36 7.36 -18.13
C GLU A 127 28.77 7.39 -18.72
N TRP A 128 29.81 7.18 -17.90
CA TRP A 128 31.21 7.34 -18.27
C TRP A 128 31.84 6.02 -18.76
N THR A 129 31.24 4.87 -18.43
CA THR A 129 31.87 3.56 -18.67
C THR A 129 30.88 2.53 -19.22
N LYS A 130 31.21 1.96 -20.39
CA LYS A 130 30.47 0.81 -20.94
C LYS A 130 31.08 -0.48 -20.42
N PHE A 131 30.43 -1.12 -19.47
CA PHE A 131 30.86 -2.42 -18.95
C PHE A 131 30.40 -3.54 -19.90
N GLU A 132 31.36 -4.21 -20.54
CA GLU A 132 31.08 -5.12 -21.67
C GLU A 132 30.89 -6.59 -21.25
N HIS A 133 31.25 -6.95 -20.01
CA HIS A 133 31.21 -8.34 -19.52
C HIS A 133 30.47 -8.44 -18.18
N GLN A 134 29.66 -9.49 -18.03
CA GLN A 134 29.04 -9.87 -16.75
C GLN A 134 30.14 -10.24 -15.75
N LEU A 135 30.05 -9.65 -14.56
CA LEU A 135 30.90 -10.01 -13.44
C LEU A 135 30.70 -11.49 -13.07
N PRO A 136 31.75 -12.16 -12.56
CA PRO A 136 31.55 -13.31 -11.70
C PRO A 136 30.60 -12.94 -10.55
N GLU A 137 29.93 -13.93 -9.99
CA GLU A 137 29.02 -13.81 -8.84
C GLU A 137 29.85 -13.48 -7.57
N ASP A 138 30.54 -12.35 -7.57
CA ASP A 138 31.31 -11.80 -6.46
C ASP A 138 30.35 -11.04 -5.53
N ASP A 139 30.65 -11.04 -4.23
CA ASP A 139 29.84 -10.40 -3.19
C ASP A 139 29.96 -8.86 -3.29
N LEU A 140 29.11 -8.26 -4.14
CA LEU A 140 29.01 -6.81 -4.38
C LEU A 140 28.88 -6.03 -3.07
N VAL A 141 28.12 -6.57 -2.11
CA VAL A 141 27.86 -5.93 -0.83
C VAL A 141 29.13 -5.88 0.02
N GLU A 142 29.93 -6.96 0.02
CA GLU A 142 31.22 -6.99 0.72
C GLU A 142 32.20 -5.97 0.15
N ILE A 143 32.28 -5.84 -1.18
CA ILE A 143 33.17 -4.87 -1.85
C ILE A 143 32.78 -3.44 -1.47
N LEU A 144 31.48 -3.12 -1.54
CA LEU A 144 30.97 -1.82 -1.13
C LEU A 144 31.25 -1.54 0.36
N HIS A 145 31.08 -2.54 1.23
CA HIS A 145 31.35 -2.44 2.66
C HIS A 145 32.82 -2.22 2.98
N ARG A 146 33.73 -2.86 2.25
CA ARG A 146 35.16 -2.61 2.44
C ARG A 146 35.52 -1.18 2.02
N MET A 147 34.92 -0.65 0.96
CA MET A 147 35.24 0.69 0.47
C MET A 147 34.59 1.80 1.29
N SER A 148 33.44 1.55 1.93
CA SER A 148 32.69 2.58 2.65
C SER A 148 33.48 3.22 3.79
N LEU A 149 33.11 4.46 4.12
CA LEU A 149 33.56 5.10 5.36
C LEU A 149 32.91 4.39 6.54
N GLY A 150 33.54 4.34 7.71
CA GLY A 150 32.98 3.71 8.92
C GLY A 150 32.15 4.66 9.79
N LEU A 151 31.23 4.11 10.58
CA LEU A 151 30.22 4.86 11.35
C LEU A 151 30.83 5.95 12.25
N GLY A 152 31.87 5.63 13.00
CA GLY A 152 32.49 6.58 13.94
C GLY A 152 33.16 7.79 13.27
N LEU A 153 33.50 7.67 11.98
CA LEU A 153 34.07 8.76 11.19
C LEU A 153 32.97 9.61 10.57
N THR A 154 31.95 8.96 9.98
CA THR A 154 30.84 9.64 9.32
C THR A 154 29.92 10.32 10.32
N VAL A 155 29.60 9.65 11.44
CA VAL A 155 28.75 10.16 12.51
C VAL A 155 29.51 10.09 13.85
N PRO A 156 30.42 11.03 14.12
CA PRO A 156 31.24 11.03 15.33
C PRO A 156 30.45 11.28 16.62
N MET A 157 29.28 11.94 16.54
CA MET A 157 28.50 12.31 17.71
C MET A 157 27.00 12.28 17.41
N ALA A 158 26.22 11.72 18.32
CA ALA A 158 24.76 11.76 18.26
C ALA A 158 24.16 12.07 19.63
N THR A 159 23.04 12.79 19.63
CA THR A 159 22.29 13.12 20.84
C THR A 159 20.83 12.76 20.66
N TRP A 160 20.23 12.20 21.72
CA TRP A 160 18.81 11.87 21.79
C TRP A 160 18.23 12.53 23.02
N ARG A 161 17.22 13.41 22.83
CA ARG A 161 16.63 14.20 23.92
C ARG A 161 17.70 14.92 24.76
N THR A 162 18.58 15.64 24.06
CA THR A 162 19.74 16.38 24.59
C THR A 162 20.79 15.57 25.36
N LYS A 163 20.67 14.24 25.40
CA LYS A 163 21.69 13.35 25.98
C LYS A 163 22.57 12.77 24.89
N LEU A 164 23.88 12.80 25.11
CA LEU A 164 24.86 12.10 24.29
C LEU A 164 24.58 10.60 24.33
N VAL A 165 24.47 9.97 23.15
CA VAL A 165 24.22 8.53 23.01
C VAL A 165 25.37 7.86 22.24
N PRO A 166 25.72 6.60 22.56
CA PRO A 166 26.67 5.82 21.77
C PRO A 166 26.17 5.61 20.34
N THR A 167 26.95 6.01 19.34
CA THR A 167 26.55 5.92 17.93
C THR A 167 26.48 4.47 17.44
N SER A 168 27.40 3.60 17.89
CA SER A 168 27.44 2.15 17.56
C SER A 168 26.14 1.40 17.84
N ASP A 169 25.44 1.79 18.90
CA ASP A 169 24.28 1.06 19.39
C ASP A 169 22.98 1.61 18.78
N TRP A 170 22.93 2.92 18.52
CA TRP A 170 21.73 3.63 18.09
C TRP A 170 21.62 3.87 16.59
N ILE A 171 22.74 3.83 15.89
CA ILE A 171 22.83 4.05 14.44
C ILE A 171 23.39 2.77 13.83
N LYS A 172 22.74 2.30 12.77
CA LYS A 172 23.08 1.04 12.11
C LYS A 172 23.38 1.27 10.65
N GLU A 173 24.29 0.46 10.14
CA GLU A 173 24.60 0.41 8.71
C GLU A 173 23.40 -0.18 7.96
N THR A 174 23.04 0.46 6.86
CA THR A 174 21.96 0.05 5.99
C THR A 174 22.42 0.20 4.54
N LEU A 175 22.07 -0.77 3.71
CA LEU A 175 22.28 -0.69 2.27
C LEU A 175 21.05 -0.03 1.64
N VAL A 176 21.27 1.05 0.90
CA VAL A 176 20.27 1.73 0.08
C VAL A 176 20.78 1.88 -1.35
N ASP A 177 19.99 2.49 -2.21
CA ASP A 177 20.38 2.83 -3.59
C ASP A 177 21.66 3.69 -3.66
N ASP A 178 21.82 4.62 -2.72
CA ASP A 178 23.03 5.44 -2.54
C ASP A 178 24.19 4.71 -1.81
N GLY A 179 24.10 3.38 -1.68
CA GLY A 179 25.14 2.52 -1.11
C GLY A 179 25.01 2.33 0.39
N ILE A 180 26.15 2.25 1.08
CA ILE A 180 26.18 2.01 2.53
C ILE A 180 26.00 3.32 3.28
N CYS A 181 24.94 3.35 4.08
CA CYS A 181 24.48 4.51 4.81
C CYS A 181 24.20 4.17 6.26
N TYR A 182 23.91 5.21 7.04
CA TYR A 182 23.78 5.11 8.49
C TYR A 182 22.39 5.55 8.93
N THR A 183 21.63 4.63 9.48
CA THR A 183 20.24 4.86 9.87
C THR A 183 20.04 4.81 11.38
N PHE A 184 19.52 5.92 11.91
CA PHE A 184 18.98 5.99 13.26
C PHE A 184 17.56 5.40 13.29
N ASN A 185 17.24 4.62 14.31
CA ASN A 185 15.89 4.09 14.57
C ASN A 185 15.29 3.24 13.43
N ALA A 186 16.14 2.50 12.72
CA ALA A 186 15.73 1.58 11.65
C ALA A 186 15.05 0.32 12.21
N LEU A 187 13.90 -0.06 11.67
CA LEU A 187 13.36 -1.40 11.98
C LEU A 187 14.25 -2.48 11.34
N PRO A 188 14.42 -3.65 11.99
CA PRO A 188 15.17 -4.75 11.41
C PRO A 188 14.61 -5.14 10.04
N ALA A 189 15.49 -5.39 9.06
CA ALA A 189 15.07 -5.73 7.69
C ALA A 189 14.12 -6.94 7.65
N ALA A 190 14.33 -7.94 8.52
CA ALA A 190 13.46 -9.11 8.66
C ALA A 190 12.01 -8.78 9.11
N GLN A 191 11.77 -7.61 9.71
CA GLN A 191 10.43 -7.14 10.08
C GLN A 191 9.79 -6.26 9.01
N LEU A 192 10.61 -5.63 8.17
CA LEU A 192 10.15 -4.77 7.08
C LEU A 192 9.83 -5.58 5.82
N TYR A 193 10.60 -6.64 5.57
CA TYR A 193 10.58 -7.38 4.32
C TYR A 193 10.26 -8.86 4.52
N ARG A 194 9.80 -9.50 3.44
CA ARG A 194 9.57 -10.94 3.41
C ARG A 194 10.89 -11.69 3.32
N VAL A 195 11.26 -12.33 4.43
CA VAL A 195 12.47 -13.17 4.53
C VAL A 195 12.36 -14.34 3.53
N GLY A 196 13.35 -14.50 2.66
CA GLY A 196 13.38 -15.53 1.59
C GLY A 196 13.36 -14.97 0.17
N GLU A 197 12.84 -13.76 -0.03
CA GLU A 197 12.83 -13.07 -1.33
C GLU A 197 13.95 -12.03 -1.47
N ILE A 198 14.75 -11.84 -0.41
CA ILE A 198 15.82 -10.84 -0.33
C ILE A 198 17.16 -11.54 -0.19
N SER A 199 18.18 -10.97 -0.83
CA SER A 199 19.57 -11.43 -0.74
C SER A 199 20.03 -11.58 0.72
N PRO A 200 20.68 -12.68 1.08
CA PRO A 200 21.18 -12.89 2.44
C PRO A 200 22.18 -11.82 2.87
N ASP A 201 22.96 -11.27 1.94
CA ASP A 201 24.02 -10.28 2.24
C ASP A 201 23.44 -8.94 2.69
N PHE A 202 22.33 -8.51 2.07
CA PHE A 202 21.54 -7.37 2.52
C PHE A 202 20.98 -7.58 3.94
N LEU A 203 20.45 -8.77 4.21
CA LEU A 203 19.89 -9.11 5.51
C LEU A 203 20.99 -9.16 6.58
N ASN A 204 22.16 -9.72 6.27
CA ASN A 204 23.30 -9.81 7.17
C ASN A 204 23.84 -8.42 7.53
N LEU A 205 23.99 -7.53 6.56
CA LEU A 205 24.41 -6.15 6.82
C LEU A 205 23.38 -5.41 7.69
N SER A 206 22.09 -5.57 7.39
CA SER A 206 20.99 -4.93 8.11
C SER A 206 20.67 -5.60 9.46
N SER A 207 21.19 -6.81 9.71
CA SER A 207 20.88 -7.62 10.91
C SER A 207 21.50 -7.08 12.19
N GLY A 208 22.45 -6.13 12.09
CA GLY A 208 23.01 -5.42 13.24
C GLY A 208 22.00 -4.52 13.97
N ALA A 209 20.81 -4.32 13.42
CA ALA A 209 19.68 -3.66 14.08
C ALA A 209 19.12 -4.55 15.19
N GLY A 210 19.45 -4.21 16.44
CA GLY A 210 19.14 -4.98 17.64
C GLY A 210 17.66 -5.34 17.83
N SER A 211 17.45 -6.28 18.76
CA SER A 211 16.20 -6.84 19.32
C SER A 211 14.91 -6.62 18.53
N ALA A 212 14.33 -7.72 18.05
CA ALA A 212 13.02 -7.76 17.42
C ALA A 212 12.02 -6.84 18.14
N SER A 213 11.53 -5.82 17.44
CA SER A 213 10.53 -4.92 17.98
C SER A 213 9.16 -5.61 17.97
N ASN A 214 8.40 -5.49 19.05
CA ASN A 214 6.99 -5.90 19.08
C ASN A 214 6.05 -4.79 18.57
N TRP A 215 6.60 -3.71 18.02
CA TRP A 215 5.81 -2.63 17.45
C TRP A 215 5.32 -3.03 16.07
N THR A 216 4.04 -2.81 15.79
CA THR A 216 3.48 -2.94 14.44
C THR A 216 2.70 -1.69 14.07
N ARG A 217 2.52 -1.47 12.77
CA ARG A 217 1.71 -0.35 12.27
C ARG A 217 0.25 -0.42 12.76
N ASP A 218 -0.30 -1.64 12.90
CA ASP A 218 -1.72 -1.84 13.18
C ASP A 218 -2.03 -1.86 14.69
N THR A 219 -1.16 -2.46 15.51
CA THR A 219 -1.33 -2.53 16.97
C THR A 219 -0.56 -1.47 17.75
N GLY A 220 0.41 -0.80 17.12
CA GLY A 220 1.26 0.19 17.75
C GLY A 220 2.22 -0.45 18.77
N TYR A 221 2.47 0.27 19.87
CA TYR A 221 3.34 -0.18 20.95
C TYR A 221 2.62 -1.14 21.90
N SER A 222 3.22 -2.30 22.17
CA SER A 222 2.71 -3.24 23.17
C SER A 222 2.67 -2.60 24.57
N ARG A 223 1.60 -2.85 25.32
CA ARG A 223 1.38 -2.30 26.68
C ARG A 223 2.40 -2.76 27.71
N GLU A 224 3.01 -3.93 27.49
CA GLU A 224 3.96 -4.58 28.40
C GLU A 224 5.37 -3.96 28.32
N GLN A 225 5.69 -3.26 27.23
CA GLN A 225 7.02 -2.71 26.95
C GLN A 225 7.05 -1.18 26.92
N VAL A 226 6.02 -0.51 27.45
CA VAL A 226 5.91 0.97 27.48
C VAL A 226 6.89 1.55 28.52
N GLY A 227 8.19 1.37 28.29
CA GLY A 227 9.30 1.85 29.13
C GLY A 227 10.23 2.81 28.41
N ALA A 228 11.30 3.24 29.08
CA ALA A 228 12.34 4.09 28.49
C ALA A 228 13.08 3.40 27.33
N ASP A 229 13.14 2.07 27.35
CA ASP A 229 13.87 1.24 26.37
C ASP A 229 13.00 0.70 25.23
N THR A 230 11.79 1.24 25.05
CA THR A 230 10.91 0.84 23.94
C THR A 230 11.60 1.04 22.58
N TYR A 231 11.54 0.04 21.70
CA TYR A 231 11.97 0.12 20.30
C TYR A 231 10.78 -0.14 19.36
N PRO A 232 10.62 0.63 18.27
CA PRO A 232 11.38 1.81 17.86
C PRO A 232 11.28 2.96 18.87
N LYS A 233 12.32 3.79 18.93
CA LYS A 233 12.38 4.98 19.76
C LYS A 233 11.26 5.95 19.36
N ARG A 234 10.71 6.64 20.36
CA ARG A 234 9.60 7.59 20.21
C ARG A 234 9.89 8.88 20.94
N SER A 235 9.34 9.99 20.47
CA SER A 235 9.45 11.26 21.18
C SER A 235 8.29 11.47 22.17
N LEU A 236 8.58 12.04 23.34
CA LEU A 236 7.57 12.28 24.39
C LEU A 236 7.04 13.72 24.39
N ARG A 237 7.79 14.65 23.80
CA ARG A 237 7.46 16.08 23.71
C ARG A 237 7.90 16.61 22.34
N ASN A 238 7.38 17.76 21.95
CA ASN A 238 7.78 18.43 20.73
C ASN A 238 9.02 19.30 20.93
N GLY A 239 9.64 19.73 19.83
CA GLY A 239 10.82 20.60 19.82
C GLY A 239 12.15 19.85 19.92
N PHE A 240 13.24 20.60 19.74
CA PHE A 240 14.61 20.08 19.66
C PHE A 240 15.06 19.35 20.92
N GLU A 241 14.61 19.80 22.09
CA GLU A 241 14.88 19.16 23.40
C GLU A 241 14.41 17.70 23.49
N SER A 242 13.49 17.29 22.62
CA SER A 242 12.96 15.92 22.56
C SER A 242 13.16 15.28 21.19
N GLY A 243 14.02 15.88 20.37
CA GLY A 243 14.42 15.41 19.06
C GLY A 243 15.68 14.54 19.09
N PHE A 244 16.17 14.28 17.89
CA PHE A 244 17.43 13.62 17.61
C PHE A 244 18.34 14.59 16.88
N ALA A 245 19.61 14.62 17.25
CA ALA A 245 20.61 15.35 16.50
C ALA A 245 21.84 14.48 16.28
N MET A 246 22.44 14.57 15.10
CA MET A 246 23.72 13.95 14.81
C MET A 246 24.67 14.94 14.15
N MET A 247 25.94 14.81 14.48
CA MET A 247 27.02 15.48 13.77
C MET A 247 27.50 14.56 12.68
N VAL A 248 27.53 15.06 11.45
CA VAL A 248 28.05 14.37 10.29
C VAL A 248 29.37 15.04 9.91
N ALA A 249 30.40 14.23 9.70
CA ALA A 249 31.71 14.71 9.33
C ALA A 249 32.29 13.87 8.20
N LEU A 250 33.05 14.50 7.33
CA LEU A 250 33.94 13.83 6.38
C LEU A 250 35.39 14.06 6.79
N ARG A 251 36.24 13.09 6.47
CA ARG A 251 37.67 13.21 6.76
C ARG A 251 38.30 14.19 5.78
N LYS A 252 39.25 14.99 6.27
CA LYS A 252 40.05 15.92 5.45
C LYS A 252 40.72 15.27 4.24
N ILE A 253 41.08 13.99 4.36
CA ILE A 253 41.73 13.21 3.30
C ILE A 253 40.77 12.95 2.14
N ASP A 254 39.48 12.74 2.44
CA ASP A 254 38.47 12.40 1.44
C ASP A 254 37.80 13.68 0.88
N GLN A 255 37.64 14.74 1.69
CA GLN A 255 37.09 16.04 1.31
C GLN A 255 37.48 17.12 2.34
N ASP A 256 37.42 18.42 2.02
CA ASP A 256 37.59 19.48 3.01
C ASP A 256 36.73 19.25 4.26
N ARG A 257 37.27 19.58 5.45
CA ARG A 257 36.67 19.20 6.74
C ARG A 257 35.40 20.00 7.01
N ASP A 258 34.31 19.56 6.41
CA ASP A 258 32.97 20.09 6.64
C ASP A 258 32.27 19.28 7.73
N ILE A 259 31.89 19.98 8.79
CA ILE A 259 31.09 19.43 9.87
C ILE A 259 29.68 19.97 9.70
N SER A 260 28.72 19.07 9.54
CA SER A 260 27.30 19.39 9.45
C SER A 260 26.57 18.84 10.65
N VAL A 261 25.59 19.57 11.17
CA VAL A 261 24.75 19.09 12.27
C VAL A 261 23.33 18.99 11.77
N ILE A 262 22.78 17.77 11.82
CA ILE A 262 21.39 17.49 11.45
C ILE A 262 20.60 17.43 12.74
N GLN A 263 19.53 18.22 12.85
CA GLN A 263 18.60 18.20 13.97
C GLN A 263 17.19 17.90 13.47
N VAL A 264 16.59 16.84 13.98
CA VAL A 264 15.24 16.41 13.64
C VAL A 264 14.38 16.45 14.89
N ALA A 265 13.22 17.07 14.79
CA ALA A 265 12.26 17.14 15.89
C ALA A 265 10.83 17.32 15.36
N PHE A 266 9.85 16.86 16.13
CA PHE A 266 8.45 17.14 15.84
C PHE A 266 8.12 18.58 16.22
N LYS A 267 7.54 19.34 15.28
CA LYS A 267 7.07 20.71 15.53
C LYS A 267 5.92 20.76 16.54
N HIS A 268 4.96 19.84 16.41
CA HIS A 268 3.75 19.80 17.22
C HIS A 268 3.73 18.57 18.14
N ARG A 269 3.15 18.72 19.33
CA ARG A 269 3.02 17.62 20.33
C ARG A 269 1.91 16.62 19.98
N HIS A 270 0.99 17.03 19.12
CA HIS A 270 -0.12 16.21 18.66
C HIS A 270 -0.20 16.23 17.14
N TYR A 271 -0.66 15.14 16.56
CA TYR A 271 -0.91 14.99 15.13
C TYR A 271 -2.35 14.51 14.91
N LEU A 272 -2.86 14.66 13.69
CA LEU A 272 -4.16 14.14 13.30
C LEU A 272 -3.93 12.83 12.51
N PRO A 273 -4.23 11.66 13.08
CA PRO A 273 -4.09 10.41 12.36
C PRO A 273 -4.98 10.35 11.13
N VAL A 274 -4.44 9.81 10.04
CA VAL A 274 -5.16 9.52 8.80
C VAL A 274 -5.06 8.03 8.55
N TRP A 275 -6.20 7.36 8.42
CA TRP A 275 -6.27 5.94 8.14
C TRP A 275 -6.66 5.73 6.68
N ARG A 276 -5.94 4.82 6.02
CA ARG A 276 -6.23 4.37 4.68
C ARG A 276 -7.02 3.06 4.79
N ARG A 277 -8.32 3.08 4.46
CA ARG A 277 -9.19 1.89 4.54
C ARG A 277 -9.70 1.52 3.16
N GLU A 278 -9.65 0.24 2.84
CA GLU A 278 -10.26 -0.29 1.62
C GLU A 278 -11.73 0.14 1.57
N LEU A 279 -12.13 0.72 0.43
CA LEU A 279 -13.44 1.33 0.23
C LEU A 279 -14.56 0.29 0.33
N LEU A 280 -14.24 -0.95 -0.03
CA LEU A 280 -15.18 -2.02 -0.32
C LEU A 280 -14.50 -3.36 -0.02
N GLY A 281 -14.86 -3.97 1.11
CA GLY A 281 -14.52 -5.37 1.33
C GLY A 281 -15.33 -6.29 0.41
N PHE A 282 -14.92 -7.55 0.29
CA PHE A 282 -15.62 -8.54 -0.55
C PHE A 282 -17.12 -8.66 -0.20
N THR A 283 -17.47 -8.61 1.09
CA THR A 283 -18.86 -8.65 1.56
C THR A 283 -19.67 -7.44 1.13
N ASP A 284 -19.06 -6.26 1.13
CA ASP A 284 -19.71 -5.02 0.72
C ASP A 284 -19.95 -4.99 -0.79
N VAL A 285 -19.03 -5.57 -1.56
CA VAL A 285 -19.17 -5.73 -3.01
C VAL A 285 -20.35 -6.65 -3.34
N VAL A 286 -20.41 -7.82 -2.69
CA VAL A 286 -21.53 -8.75 -2.86
C VAL A 286 -22.86 -8.11 -2.44
N ALA A 287 -22.88 -7.36 -1.34
CA ALA A 287 -24.07 -6.64 -0.89
C ALA A 287 -24.52 -5.56 -1.88
N LYS A 288 -23.60 -4.79 -2.46
CA LYS A 288 -23.92 -3.75 -3.46
C LYS A 288 -24.40 -4.35 -4.78
N PHE A 289 -23.79 -5.43 -5.26
CA PHE A 289 -24.28 -6.14 -6.44
C PHE A 289 -25.68 -6.71 -6.20
N GLY A 290 -25.87 -7.41 -5.07
CA GLY A 290 -27.17 -7.94 -4.67
C GLY A 290 -28.25 -6.86 -4.59
N GLY A 291 -27.93 -5.71 -4.00
CA GLY A 291 -28.83 -4.55 -3.92
C GLY A 291 -29.17 -3.95 -5.28
N LEU A 292 -28.20 -3.85 -6.18
CA LEU A 292 -28.41 -3.30 -7.52
C LEU A 292 -29.27 -4.23 -8.39
N PHE A 293 -29.01 -5.54 -8.36
CA PHE A 293 -29.87 -6.53 -9.00
C PHE A 293 -31.27 -6.52 -8.40
N ALA A 294 -31.42 -6.48 -7.06
CA ALA A 294 -32.72 -6.46 -6.41
C ALA A 294 -33.54 -5.19 -6.71
N LEU A 295 -32.90 -4.03 -6.81
CA LEU A 295 -33.58 -2.77 -7.13
C LEU A 295 -34.08 -2.76 -8.58
N LEU A 296 -33.25 -3.18 -9.53
CA LEU A 296 -33.55 -3.11 -10.96
C LEU A 296 -34.41 -4.28 -11.47
N MET A 297 -34.14 -5.50 -11.00
CA MET A 297 -34.91 -6.71 -11.36
C MET A 297 -36.09 -7.00 -10.42
N GLY A 298 -36.24 -6.24 -9.34
CA GLY A 298 -37.33 -6.41 -8.36
C GLY A 298 -38.22 -5.17 -8.29
N ALA A 299 -38.15 -4.47 -7.16
CA ALA A 299 -39.19 -3.55 -6.68
C ALA A 299 -39.30 -2.20 -7.41
N SER A 300 -38.31 -1.79 -8.21
CA SER A 300 -38.33 -0.46 -8.82
C SER A 300 -38.74 -0.51 -10.29
N MET A 301 -37.88 -1.03 -11.18
CA MET A 301 -38.09 -0.84 -12.61
C MET A 301 -39.18 -1.76 -13.18
N LEU A 302 -39.22 -3.03 -12.75
CA LEU A 302 -40.24 -3.98 -13.20
C LEU A 302 -41.59 -3.76 -12.50
N SER A 303 -41.60 -3.35 -11.23
CA SER A 303 -42.83 -2.95 -10.54
C SER A 303 -43.43 -1.66 -11.12
N LEU A 304 -42.62 -0.69 -11.55
CA LEU A 304 -43.12 0.49 -12.26
C LEU A 304 -43.75 0.08 -13.61
N ALA A 305 -43.09 -0.80 -14.37
CA ALA A 305 -43.64 -1.34 -15.61
C ALA A 305 -44.96 -2.10 -15.37
N GLU A 306 -45.10 -2.79 -14.24
CA GLU A 306 -46.32 -3.46 -13.79
C GLU A 306 -47.45 -2.49 -13.47
N ILE A 307 -47.16 -1.42 -12.74
CA ILE A 307 -48.14 -0.35 -12.48
C ILE A 307 -48.60 0.28 -13.80
N CYS A 308 -47.66 0.62 -14.70
CA CYS A 308 -47.98 1.17 -16.02
C CYS A 308 -48.82 0.19 -16.86
N TYR A 309 -48.51 -1.10 -16.83
CA TYR A 309 -49.26 -2.14 -17.53
C TYR A 309 -50.72 -2.20 -17.02
N TYR A 310 -50.91 -2.23 -15.70
CA TYR A 310 -52.24 -2.28 -15.10
C TYR A 310 -53.05 -0.98 -15.27
N ALA A 311 -52.38 0.16 -15.25
CA ALA A 311 -53.02 1.47 -15.37
C ALA A 311 -53.40 1.82 -16.82
N CYS A 312 -52.59 1.43 -17.81
CA CYS A 312 -52.75 1.87 -19.19
C CYS A 312 -53.16 0.75 -20.14
N VAL A 313 -52.56 -0.44 -20.03
CA VAL A 313 -52.77 -1.53 -21.00
C VAL A 313 -54.00 -2.37 -20.66
N ARG A 314 -54.18 -2.68 -19.37
CA ARG A 314 -55.32 -3.49 -18.91
C ARG A 314 -56.71 -2.84 -19.13
N PRO A 315 -56.93 -1.52 -18.99
CA PRO A 315 -58.23 -0.91 -19.27
C PRO A 315 -58.58 -0.85 -20.77
N LEU A 316 -57.56 -0.78 -21.64
CA LEU A 316 -57.74 -0.81 -23.10
C LEU A 316 -58.17 -2.20 -23.59
N ARG A 317 -57.75 -3.24 -22.87
CA ARG A 317 -58.28 -4.60 -23.01
C ARG A 317 -59.64 -4.64 -22.32
N ARG A 318 -60.72 -4.41 -23.09
CA ARG A 318 -62.13 -4.43 -22.65
C ARG A 318 -62.57 -5.81 -22.13
N GLU A 319 -61.92 -6.35 -21.11
CA GLU A 319 -62.37 -7.50 -20.33
C GLU A 319 -63.46 -6.99 -19.38
N ARG A 320 -64.73 -7.27 -19.73
CA ARG A 320 -65.85 -7.14 -18.78
C ARG A 320 -65.50 -7.96 -17.55
N SER A 321 -65.41 -7.28 -16.42
CA SER A 321 -65.25 -7.86 -15.09
C SER A 321 -66.36 -8.88 -14.79
N LEU A 322 -66.08 -10.17 -14.93
CA LEU A 322 -66.73 -11.18 -14.10
C LEU A 322 -65.86 -11.43 -12.88
N VAL A 323 -65.73 -10.39 -12.04
CA VAL A 323 -65.26 -10.55 -10.67
C VAL A 323 -66.38 -11.24 -9.90
N LYS A 324 -66.37 -12.57 -9.86
CA LYS A 324 -67.07 -13.31 -8.79
C LYS A 324 -66.20 -13.19 -7.54
N TRP A 325 -66.58 -12.30 -6.65
CA TRP A 325 -66.12 -12.33 -5.26
C TRP A 325 -66.51 -13.70 -4.67
N ILE A 326 -65.51 -14.54 -4.40
CA ILE A 326 -65.70 -15.71 -3.54
C ILE A 326 -65.47 -15.20 -2.11
N PRO A 327 -66.51 -15.10 -1.25
CA PRO A 327 -66.31 -14.69 0.13
C PRO A 327 -65.46 -15.73 0.84
N VAL A 328 -64.38 -15.29 1.48
CA VAL A 328 -63.59 -16.09 2.42
C VAL A 328 -64.51 -16.47 3.57
N ARG A 329 -64.79 -17.76 3.75
CA ARG A 329 -65.55 -18.24 4.92
C ARG A 329 -64.73 -17.97 6.18
N PRO A 330 -65.32 -17.39 7.24
CA PRO A 330 -64.65 -17.29 8.53
C PRO A 330 -64.43 -18.72 9.07
N TRP A 331 -63.26 -18.92 9.65
CA TRP A 331 -62.77 -20.16 10.21
C TRP A 331 -63.77 -20.70 11.26
N MET A 332 -64.36 -21.88 10.98
CA MET A 332 -64.67 -22.90 11.99
C MET A 332 -63.46 -23.85 11.96
N GLU A 333 -62.85 -24.27 13.06
CA GLU A 333 -63.32 -24.49 14.44
C GLU A 333 -62.40 -23.83 15.48
#